data_AF-A0A7X8UPD3-F1
#
_entry.id   AF-A0A7X8UPD3-F1
#
_cell.length_a   1.000
_cell.length_b   1.000
_cell.length_c   1.000
_cell.angle_alpha   90.00
_cell.angle_beta   90.00
_cell.angle_gamma   90.00
#
_symmetry.space_group_name_H-M   'P 1'
#
loop_
_entity.id
_entity.type
_entity.pdbx_description
1 polymer ?
#
loop_
_entity_poly.entity_id
_entity_poly.type
_entity_poly.pdbx_seq_one_letter_code
_entity_poly.pdbx_strand_id
1 'polypeptide(L)'
;MRFVVASAIALLSLPLWANAAVAVTHSELQAVDSSGAGTNPYVGTMTQVVLEGVVLNNPADMLDTSAGAPGGMGGQWQIFVQGLGDDLAGTALWMGQNYGTLPGKDPILDSYSDSAWLAEMDRLNDLAGHVLQMGDIIRITGYAMFRGGKTMINERHSIAPAMDFSIEYLGQTLPALSATPVSLASLQADVLCEGYDAAYPMFDASRDSGAEKYQGVLVRLEGVSLAGGVWGKDGVITVTDGEYTLPVRLGVSDDFLLPCLLDSENGFDVIGILNQENSNKGGYQLWVMGYDGSASTLGIVPEPTTIAAFFASALVLVRSRCKRR
;
A
#
# COMPACT_ATOMS: atom_id res chain seq x y z
N MET A 1 66.54 21.84 31.26
CA MET A 1 66.10 20.63 30.55
C MET A 1 64.59 20.52 30.72
N ARG A 2 63.85 20.66 29.60
CA ARG A 2 62.43 20.30 29.36
C ARG A 2 61.33 20.93 30.24
N PHE A 3 60.78 22.04 29.75
CA PHE A 3 59.40 22.44 30.02
C PHE A 3 58.45 21.51 29.25
N VAL A 4 57.50 20.88 29.93
CA VAL A 4 56.41 20.13 29.31
C VAL A 4 55.22 21.08 29.19
N VAL A 5 54.90 21.51 27.97
CA VAL A 5 53.66 22.22 27.66
C VAL A 5 52.59 21.15 27.48
N ALA A 6 51.65 21.07 28.41
CA ALA A 6 50.46 20.25 28.26
C ALA A 6 49.47 20.98 27.33
N SER A 7 49.42 20.55 26.07
CA SER A 7 48.39 20.99 25.13
C SER A 7 47.06 20.35 25.51
N ALA A 8 46.15 21.14 26.10
CA ALA A 8 44.76 20.74 26.26
C ALA A 8 44.08 20.76 24.88
N ILE A 9 43.82 19.58 24.31
CA ILE A 9 42.94 19.44 23.16
C ILE A 9 41.52 19.61 23.69
N ALA A 10 40.95 20.79 23.47
CA ALA A 10 39.51 20.98 23.63
C ALA A 10 38.82 20.21 22.50
N LEU A 11 38.23 19.05 22.81
CA LEU A 11 37.23 18.45 21.95
C LEU A 11 36.03 19.40 21.90
N LEU A 12 35.90 20.15 20.80
CA LEU A 12 34.62 20.75 20.45
C LEU A 12 33.65 19.61 20.15
N SER A 13 32.81 19.27 21.12
CA SER A 13 31.57 18.54 20.84
C SER A 13 30.66 19.49 20.07
N LEU A 14 30.71 19.42 18.74
CA LEU A 14 29.66 20.01 17.93
C LEU A 14 28.35 19.32 18.34
N PRO A 15 27.31 20.06 18.77
CA PRO A 15 26.01 19.45 18.95
C PRO A 15 25.59 18.90 17.59
N LEU A 16 25.45 17.57 17.50
CA LEU A 16 24.65 16.95 16.46
C LEU A 16 23.24 17.47 16.66
N TRP A 17 22.88 18.49 15.89
CA TRP A 17 21.48 18.83 15.68
C TRP A 17 20.89 17.62 14.96
N ALA A 18 20.32 16.68 15.73
CA ALA A 18 19.38 15.75 15.17
C ALA A 18 18.28 16.61 14.54
N ASN A 19 18.21 16.62 13.21
CA ASN A 19 17.07 17.25 12.54
C ASN A 19 15.84 16.51 13.08
N ALA A 20 15.02 17.23 13.85
CA ALA A 20 13.77 16.68 14.33
C ALA A 20 12.95 16.27 13.09
N ALA A 21 12.36 15.08 13.14
CA ALA A 21 11.46 14.65 12.08
C ALA A 21 10.31 15.64 11.95
N VAL A 22 9.86 15.88 10.71
CA VAL A 22 8.86 16.90 10.41
C VAL A 22 7.49 16.25 10.22
N ALA A 23 6.51 16.66 11.01
CA ALA A 23 5.14 16.22 10.81
C ALA A 23 4.59 16.75 9.48
N VAL A 24 3.99 15.85 8.69
CA VAL A 24 3.29 16.15 7.44
C VAL A 24 2.00 15.34 7.39
N THR A 25 1.02 15.82 6.65
CA THR A 25 -0.18 15.03 6.28
C THR A 25 0.12 14.09 5.12
N HIS A 26 -0.71 13.08 4.93
CA HIS A 26 -0.61 12.22 3.74
C HIS A 26 -0.85 13.05 2.47
N SER A 27 -1.81 13.96 2.47
CA SER A 27 -2.10 14.83 1.32
C SER A 27 -0.92 15.73 0.96
N GLU A 28 -0.26 16.35 1.95
CA GLU A 28 0.96 17.15 1.71
C GLU A 28 2.11 16.30 1.17
N LEU A 29 2.24 15.04 1.60
CA LEU A 29 3.30 14.15 1.13
C LEU A 29 3.04 13.61 -0.28
N GLN A 30 1.77 13.38 -0.63
CA GLN A 30 1.33 12.93 -1.95
C GLN A 30 1.16 14.06 -2.97
N ALA A 31 1.45 15.32 -2.60
CA ALA A 31 1.37 16.43 -3.54
C ALA A 31 2.31 16.22 -4.75
N VAL A 32 1.79 16.48 -5.95
CA VAL A 32 2.50 16.38 -7.22
C VAL A 32 2.37 17.66 -8.04
N ASP A 33 3.22 17.84 -9.05
CA ASP A 33 3.09 18.90 -10.05
C ASP A 33 2.36 18.41 -11.31
N SER A 34 2.21 19.29 -12.31
CA SER A 34 1.56 18.95 -13.60
C SER A 34 2.30 17.88 -14.43
N SER A 35 3.54 17.54 -14.07
CA SER A 35 4.27 16.40 -14.65
C SER A 35 4.06 15.09 -13.88
N GLY A 36 3.31 15.14 -12.78
CA GLY A 36 3.11 14.05 -11.83
C GLY A 36 4.32 13.81 -10.93
N ALA A 37 5.24 14.76 -10.81
CA ALA A 37 6.41 14.64 -9.93
C ALA A 37 6.08 15.14 -8.52
N GLY A 38 6.55 14.42 -7.49
CA GLY A 38 6.31 14.79 -6.09
C GLY A 38 6.91 16.16 -5.73
N THR A 39 6.11 17.02 -5.09
CA THR A 39 6.48 18.43 -4.81
C THR A 39 6.82 18.70 -3.35
N ASN A 40 6.56 17.75 -2.45
CA ASN A 40 6.86 17.93 -1.03
C ASN A 40 8.38 18.16 -0.81
N PRO A 41 8.78 19.20 -0.05
CA PRO A 41 10.18 19.61 0.06
C PRO A 41 11.09 18.60 0.76
N TYR A 42 10.53 17.60 1.46
CA TYR A 42 11.30 16.58 2.15
C TYR A 42 11.58 15.34 1.28
N VAL A 43 10.91 15.20 0.14
CA VAL A 43 11.12 14.11 -0.81
C VAL A 43 12.57 14.07 -1.26
N GLY A 44 13.21 12.91 -1.11
CA GLY A 44 14.59 12.72 -1.51
C GLY A 44 15.64 13.33 -0.57
N THR A 45 15.24 14.04 0.50
CA THR A 45 16.16 14.69 1.46
C THR A 45 16.50 13.81 2.67
N MET A 46 17.56 14.13 3.41
CA MET A 46 17.88 13.45 4.69
C MET A 46 17.03 13.93 5.88
N THR A 47 15.87 14.52 5.62
CA THR A 47 14.89 14.89 6.65
C THR A 47 13.86 13.79 6.77
N GLN A 48 13.69 13.24 7.97
CA GLN A 48 12.60 12.30 8.22
C GLN A 48 11.27 13.06 8.33
N VAL A 49 10.20 12.44 7.86
CA VAL A 49 8.83 12.92 8.03
C VAL A 49 8.10 12.04 9.05
N VAL A 50 7.10 12.62 9.71
CA VAL A 50 6.17 11.92 10.60
C VAL A 50 4.76 11.98 10.02
N LEU A 51 4.12 10.82 9.90
CA LEU A 51 2.75 10.65 9.42
C LEU A 51 1.94 9.86 10.46
N GLU A 52 0.64 10.10 10.53
CA GLU A 52 -0.29 9.28 11.31
C GLU A 52 -1.47 8.88 10.45
N GLY A 53 -1.90 7.63 10.59
CA GLY A 53 -3.01 7.14 9.82
C GLY A 53 -3.41 5.72 10.17
N VAL A 54 -4.39 5.20 9.42
CA VAL A 54 -4.94 3.85 9.59
C VAL A 54 -4.34 2.89 8.55
N VAL A 55 -3.94 1.71 9.01
CA VAL A 55 -3.40 0.63 8.16
C VAL A 55 -4.52 0.02 7.33
N LEU A 56 -4.34 -0.01 6.00
CA LEU A 56 -5.36 -0.47 5.06
C LEU A 56 -5.25 -1.94 4.68
N ASN A 57 -4.13 -2.59 4.94
CA ASN A 57 -3.92 -3.99 4.57
C ASN A 57 -2.99 -4.69 5.56
N ASN A 58 -3.15 -6.01 5.67
CA ASN A 58 -2.08 -6.84 6.22
C ASN A 58 -0.99 -6.99 5.14
N PRO A 59 0.30 -6.91 5.50
CA PRO A 59 1.38 -6.98 4.52
C PRO A 59 1.49 -8.35 3.84
N ALA A 60 1.26 -9.43 4.58
CA ALA A 60 1.34 -10.81 4.08
C ALA A 60 0.22 -11.17 3.10
N ASP A 61 -0.88 -10.42 3.09
CA ASP A 61 -1.97 -10.62 2.12
C ASP A 61 -1.67 -9.92 0.79
N MET A 62 -0.78 -8.93 0.79
CA MET A 62 -0.46 -8.11 -0.37
C MET A 62 0.75 -8.65 -1.16
N LEU A 63 1.87 -8.95 -0.49
CA LEU A 63 3.12 -9.39 -1.12
C LEU A 63 3.71 -10.60 -0.40
N ASP A 64 4.55 -11.38 -1.09
CA ASP A 64 5.27 -12.50 -0.47
C ASP A 64 6.42 -11.99 0.41
N THR A 65 6.19 -11.99 1.73
CA THR A 65 7.16 -11.54 2.74
C THR A 65 8.22 -12.60 3.08
N SER A 66 8.17 -13.80 2.47
CA SER A 66 9.08 -14.89 2.81
C SER A 66 10.53 -14.55 2.48
N ALA A 67 11.45 -14.85 3.40
CA ALA A 67 12.88 -14.74 3.11
C ALA A 67 13.25 -15.62 1.90
N GLY A 68 13.96 -15.05 0.94
CA GLY A 68 14.36 -15.74 -0.29
C GLY A 68 13.21 -16.01 -1.27
N ALA A 69 12.08 -15.29 -1.15
CA ALA A 69 10.96 -15.43 -2.09
C ALA A 69 11.41 -15.31 -3.56
N PRO A 70 10.77 -16.03 -4.49
CA PRO A 70 11.17 -16.05 -5.89
C PRO A 70 11.00 -14.68 -6.56
N GLY A 71 11.76 -14.40 -7.63
CA GLY A 71 11.57 -13.21 -8.46
C GLY A 71 12.65 -12.12 -8.37
N GLY A 72 13.84 -12.45 -7.88
CA GLY A 72 15.00 -11.54 -7.89
C GLY A 72 15.01 -10.50 -6.76
N MET A 73 13.84 -9.94 -6.39
CA MET A 73 13.71 -9.02 -5.26
C MET A 73 13.71 -9.73 -3.89
N GLY A 74 13.58 -11.05 -3.84
CA GLY A 74 13.41 -11.78 -2.58
C GLY A 74 12.06 -11.45 -1.92
N GLY A 75 12.01 -11.57 -0.60
CA GLY A 75 10.85 -11.15 0.18
C GLY A 75 10.53 -9.67 -0.05
N GLN A 76 9.24 -9.35 -0.09
CA GLN A 76 8.76 -7.98 -0.18
C GLN A 76 7.68 -7.73 0.86
N TRP A 77 7.71 -6.54 1.45
CA TRP A 77 6.76 -6.12 2.48
C TRP A 77 6.21 -4.76 2.12
N GLN A 78 4.88 -4.61 2.19
CA GLN A 78 4.22 -3.35 1.93
C GLN A 78 2.93 -3.21 2.73
N ILE A 79 2.73 -2.02 3.29
CA ILE A 79 1.43 -1.57 3.80
C ILE A 79 1.07 -0.23 3.20
N PHE A 80 -0.22 0.07 3.14
CA PHE A 80 -0.72 1.43 2.96
C PHE A 80 -1.29 1.95 4.26
N VAL A 81 -1.04 3.23 4.50
CA VAL A 81 -1.59 3.97 5.62
C VAL A 81 -2.35 5.16 5.08
N GLN A 82 -3.63 5.26 5.41
CA GLN A 82 -4.50 6.36 5.01
C GLN A 82 -4.59 7.40 6.11
N GLY A 83 -4.58 8.67 5.73
CA GLY A 83 -4.86 9.78 6.63
C GLY A 83 -6.23 9.67 7.31
N LEU A 84 -6.34 10.33 8.46
CA LEU A 84 -7.56 10.38 9.27
C LEU A 84 -8.28 11.72 9.08
N GLY A 85 -9.59 11.73 9.38
CA GLY A 85 -10.39 12.96 9.28
C GLY A 85 -10.48 13.45 7.85
N ASP A 86 -10.08 14.70 7.62
CA ASP A 86 -10.16 15.37 6.31
C ASP A 86 -8.93 15.08 5.40
N ASP A 87 -7.93 14.34 5.88
CA ASP A 87 -6.73 13.96 5.12
C ASP A 87 -7.00 12.75 4.20
N LEU A 88 -7.70 13.01 3.08
CA LEU A 88 -8.06 11.98 2.10
C LEU A 88 -6.88 11.65 1.16
N ALA A 89 -5.85 11.02 1.70
CA ALA A 89 -4.74 10.47 0.95
C ALA A 89 -4.15 9.28 1.71
N GLY A 90 -3.35 8.46 1.03
CA GLY A 90 -2.56 7.44 1.71
C GLY A 90 -1.13 7.38 1.24
N THR A 91 -0.31 6.73 2.06
CA THR A 91 1.12 6.58 1.80
C THR A 91 1.50 5.12 1.98
N ALA A 92 2.20 4.59 0.98
CA ALA A 92 2.75 3.25 1.05
C ALA A 92 4.08 3.26 1.81
N LEU A 93 4.26 2.25 2.65
CA LEU A 93 5.55 1.89 3.23
C LEU A 93 6.02 0.62 2.53
N TRP A 94 7.26 0.59 2.04
CA TRP A 94 7.76 -0.54 1.26
C TRP A 94 9.18 -0.92 1.60
N MET A 95 9.43 -2.23 1.62
CA MET A 95 10.74 -2.86 1.68
C MET A 95 10.84 -4.03 0.72
N GLY A 96 12.04 -4.24 0.19
CA GLY A 96 12.40 -5.41 -0.60
C GLY A 96 13.73 -5.98 -0.13
N GLN A 97 13.79 -7.30 -0.02
CA GLN A 97 14.93 -8.01 0.57
C GLN A 97 16.21 -7.81 -0.24
N ASN A 98 16.14 -7.95 -1.57
CA ASN A 98 17.31 -8.05 -2.44
C ASN A 98 17.40 -6.87 -3.41
N TYR A 99 17.17 -5.64 -2.94
CA TYR A 99 17.19 -4.47 -3.82
C TYR A 99 18.53 -4.28 -4.53
N GLY A 100 19.63 -4.70 -3.90
CA GLY A 100 20.98 -4.73 -4.48
C GLY A 100 21.14 -5.60 -5.73
N THR A 101 20.15 -6.41 -6.09
CA THR A 101 20.14 -7.18 -7.35
C THR A 101 19.77 -6.33 -8.57
N LEU A 102 19.22 -5.14 -8.36
CA LEU A 102 18.85 -4.26 -9.46
C LEU A 102 20.09 -3.63 -10.12
N PRO A 103 20.02 -3.31 -11.44
CA PRO A 103 21.13 -2.67 -12.14
C PRO A 103 21.61 -1.40 -11.45
N GLY A 104 22.92 -1.32 -11.18
CA GLY A 104 23.55 -0.15 -10.56
C GLY A 104 23.40 -0.05 -9.04
N LYS A 105 23.01 -1.15 -8.38
CA LYS A 105 22.93 -1.26 -6.91
C LYS A 105 24.03 -2.15 -6.36
N ASP A 106 24.30 -2.01 -5.06
CA ASP A 106 25.33 -2.79 -4.39
C ASP A 106 24.68 -4.00 -3.68
N PRO A 107 24.97 -5.24 -4.10
CA PRO A 107 24.39 -6.43 -3.48
C PRO A 107 24.69 -6.58 -1.98
N ILE A 108 25.77 -5.97 -1.49
CA ILE A 108 26.20 -6.08 -0.08
C ILE A 108 25.55 -4.98 0.77
N LEU A 109 25.41 -3.77 0.23
CA LEU A 109 24.91 -2.61 0.98
C LEU A 109 23.39 -2.41 0.86
N ASP A 110 22.78 -2.99 -0.17
CA ASP A 110 21.38 -2.77 -0.54
C ASP A 110 20.56 -4.07 -0.51
N SER A 111 21.09 -5.17 0.06
CA SER A 111 20.36 -6.44 0.22
C SER A 111 20.49 -7.05 1.61
N TYR A 112 19.37 -7.51 2.14
CA TYR A 112 19.27 -8.23 3.39
C TYR A 112 19.63 -9.71 3.19
N SER A 113 20.42 -10.28 4.10
CA SER A 113 20.45 -11.74 4.25
C SER A 113 19.09 -12.24 4.74
N ASP A 114 18.79 -13.52 4.58
CA ASP A 114 17.52 -14.10 5.06
C ASP A 114 17.29 -13.86 6.55
N SER A 115 18.34 -13.98 7.38
CA SER A 115 18.22 -13.74 8.82
C SER A 115 18.03 -12.26 9.15
N ALA A 116 18.64 -11.35 8.41
CA ALA A 116 18.44 -9.91 8.60
C ALA A 116 17.03 -9.50 8.15
N TRP A 117 16.55 -10.04 7.03
CA TRP A 117 15.18 -9.83 6.54
C TRP A 117 14.13 -10.26 7.56
N LEU A 118 14.30 -11.46 8.15
CA LEU A 118 13.39 -11.94 9.19
C LEU A 118 13.40 -11.02 10.42
N ALA A 119 14.57 -10.49 10.81
CA ALA A 119 14.64 -9.53 11.91
C ALA A 119 13.91 -8.21 11.60
N GLU A 120 13.97 -7.74 10.35
CA GLU A 120 13.18 -6.59 9.90
C GLU A 120 11.67 -6.89 9.89
N MET A 121 11.27 -8.10 9.47
CA MET A 121 9.86 -8.51 9.55
C MET A 121 9.38 -8.57 11.00
N ASP A 122 10.20 -9.05 11.94
CA ASP A 122 9.85 -8.99 13.37
C ASP A 122 9.72 -7.54 13.84
N ARG A 123 10.69 -6.67 13.49
CA ARG A 123 10.70 -5.26 13.88
C ARG A 123 9.47 -4.48 13.38
N LEU A 124 9.02 -4.75 12.16
CA LEU A 124 7.92 -4.02 11.52
C LEU A 124 6.54 -4.57 11.83
N ASN A 125 6.43 -5.88 12.11
CA ASN A 125 5.15 -6.52 12.39
C ASN A 125 4.87 -6.66 13.90
N ASP A 126 5.89 -6.66 14.77
CA ASP A 126 5.72 -6.65 16.23
C ASP A 126 6.02 -5.26 16.83
N LEU A 127 4.96 -4.49 17.07
CA LEU A 127 5.00 -3.15 17.62
C LEU A 127 4.98 -3.19 19.15
N ALA A 128 6.05 -3.77 19.74
CA ALA A 128 6.24 -3.92 21.19
C ALA A 128 5.16 -4.80 21.88
N GLY A 129 4.88 -5.96 21.30
CA GLY A 129 3.91 -6.95 21.74
C GLY A 129 2.55 -6.84 21.04
N HIS A 130 2.37 -5.83 20.18
CA HIS A 130 1.19 -5.66 19.35
C HIS A 130 1.50 -6.04 17.90
N VAL A 131 0.81 -7.07 17.38
CA VAL A 131 0.97 -7.47 15.98
C VAL A 131 0.25 -6.46 15.08
N LEU A 132 1.01 -5.83 14.19
CA LEU A 132 0.50 -4.92 13.17
C LEU A 132 -0.58 -5.61 12.33
N GLN A 133 -1.73 -4.97 12.21
CA GLN A 133 -2.85 -5.47 11.42
C GLN A 133 -3.63 -4.33 10.76
N MET A 134 -4.42 -4.68 9.74
CA MET A 134 -5.38 -3.77 9.15
C MET A 134 -6.29 -3.14 10.24
N GLY A 135 -6.54 -1.84 10.13
CA GLY A 135 -7.39 -1.08 11.06
C GLY A 135 -6.65 -0.47 12.25
N ASP A 136 -5.38 -0.85 12.47
CA ASP A 136 -4.49 -0.17 13.42
C ASP A 136 -4.28 1.28 13.01
N ILE A 137 -4.29 2.18 13.99
CA ILE A 137 -3.84 3.55 13.88
C ILE A 137 -2.38 3.57 14.30
N ILE A 138 -1.51 4.06 13.42
CA ILE A 138 -0.07 4.07 13.64
C ILE A 138 0.53 5.44 13.37
N ARG A 139 1.67 5.71 14.01
CA ARG A 139 2.59 6.80 13.65
C ARG A 139 3.79 6.22 12.94
N ILE A 140 4.18 6.85 11.84
CA ILE A 140 5.33 6.47 11.03
C ILE A 140 6.36 7.57 11.14
N THR A 141 7.63 7.22 11.35
CA THR A 141 8.76 8.15 11.18
C THR A 141 9.74 7.57 10.17
N GLY A 142 10.00 8.25 9.06
CA GLY A 142 10.85 7.69 8.01
C GLY A 142 11.19 8.67 6.90
N TYR A 143 11.91 8.19 5.87
CA TYR A 143 12.32 9.03 4.75
C TYR A 143 11.36 8.95 3.58
N ALA A 144 11.00 10.11 3.04
CA ALA A 144 10.17 10.22 1.85
C ALA A 144 10.97 9.99 0.56
N MET A 145 10.43 9.14 -0.32
CA MET A 145 10.98 8.86 -1.63
C MET A 145 9.86 8.82 -2.68
N PHE A 146 10.02 9.60 -3.74
CA PHE A 146 9.09 9.62 -4.87
C PHE A 146 9.45 8.52 -5.87
N ARG A 147 8.44 7.81 -6.37
CA ARG A 147 8.58 6.81 -7.42
C ARG A 147 7.27 6.67 -8.19
N GLY A 148 7.31 6.98 -9.48
CA GLY A 148 6.22 6.64 -10.42
C GLY A 148 4.87 7.20 -9.99
N GLY A 149 4.83 8.51 -9.72
CA GLY A 149 3.60 9.28 -9.47
C GLY A 149 3.14 9.33 -8.01
N LYS A 150 3.76 8.56 -7.11
CA LYS A 150 3.50 8.61 -5.68
C LYS A 150 4.75 8.80 -4.83
N THR A 151 4.56 9.33 -3.63
CA THR A 151 5.59 9.38 -2.59
C THR A 151 5.38 8.22 -1.62
N MET A 152 6.44 7.51 -1.28
CA MET A 152 6.42 6.39 -0.33
C MET A 152 7.39 6.67 0.83
N ILE A 153 7.22 5.91 1.91
CA ILE A 153 8.24 5.78 2.95
C ILE A 153 8.99 4.48 2.70
N ASN A 154 10.32 4.56 2.63
CA ASN A 154 11.18 3.40 2.54
C ASN A 154 12.55 3.69 3.16
N GLU A 155 13.42 2.69 3.18
CA GLU A 155 14.77 2.79 3.77
C GLU A 155 15.79 3.30 2.76
N ARG A 156 15.36 4.11 1.78
CA ARG A 156 16.18 4.61 0.66
C ARG A 156 16.95 3.52 -0.07
N HIS A 157 16.43 2.29 -0.01
CA HIS A 157 17.03 1.10 -0.58
C HIS A 157 18.40 0.72 0.00
N SER A 158 18.64 1.03 1.26
CA SER A 158 19.87 0.68 1.98
C SER A 158 19.53 -0.06 3.27
N ILE A 159 20.35 -1.05 3.62
CA ILE A 159 20.18 -1.85 4.85
C ILE A 159 20.82 -1.22 6.09
N ALA A 160 21.32 0.02 5.96
CA ALA A 160 21.96 0.70 7.07
C ALA A 160 20.92 1.08 8.14
N PRO A 161 21.11 0.76 9.44
CA PRO A 161 20.13 1.08 10.49
C PRO A 161 19.73 2.57 10.62
N ALA A 162 20.52 3.47 10.04
CA ALA A 162 20.20 4.90 9.98
C ALA A 162 19.11 5.23 8.94
N MET A 163 18.74 4.28 8.09
CA MET A 163 17.74 4.41 7.04
C MET A 163 16.39 3.80 7.45
N ASP A 164 16.36 3.01 8.52
CA ASP A 164 15.15 2.43 9.07
C ASP A 164 14.07 3.49 9.28
N PHE A 165 12.85 3.14 8.89
CA PHE A 165 11.66 3.85 9.37
C PHE A 165 11.12 3.13 10.61
N SER A 166 10.48 3.88 11.51
CA SER A 166 9.80 3.32 12.68
C SER A 166 8.28 3.40 12.54
N ILE A 167 7.60 2.43 13.16
CA ILE A 167 6.16 2.38 13.29
C ILE A 167 5.84 2.31 14.79
N GLU A 168 4.96 3.19 15.25
CA GLU A 168 4.44 3.20 16.61
C GLU A 168 2.93 2.94 16.56
N TYR A 169 2.47 1.96 17.34
CA TYR A 169 1.04 1.68 17.49
C TYR A 169 0.38 2.73 18.40
N LEU A 170 -0.68 3.37 17.90
CA LEU A 170 -1.42 4.41 18.63
C LEU A 170 -2.81 3.95 19.08
N GLY A 171 -3.34 2.87 18.50
CA GLY A 171 -4.67 2.35 18.80
C GLY A 171 -5.32 1.67 17.60
N GLN A 172 -6.62 1.40 17.67
CA GLN A 172 -7.39 0.83 16.56
C GLN A 172 -8.60 1.69 16.24
N THR A 173 -8.95 1.75 14.96
CA THR A 173 -10.21 2.35 14.51
C THR A 173 -11.40 1.47 14.93
N LEU A 174 -12.37 2.04 15.65
CA LEU A 174 -13.66 1.42 15.89
C LEU A 174 -14.77 2.45 15.62
N PRO A 175 -15.73 2.19 14.71
CA PRO A 175 -15.86 1.01 13.83
C PRO A 175 -14.86 0.99 12.66
N ALA A 176 -14.82 -0.14 11.92
CA ALA A 176 -13.97 -0.36 10.75
C ALA A 176 -14.03 0.81 9.75
N LEU A 177 -12.88 1.17 9.19
CA LEU A 177 -12.75 2.21 8.16
C LEU A 177 -13.75 1.94 7.01
N SER A 178 -14.63 2.90 6.76
CA SER A 178 -15.55 2.80 5.63
C SER A 178 -14.81 3.10 4.33
N ALA A 179 -14.90 2.19 3.36
CA ALA A 179 -14.41 2.43 2.01
C ALA A 179 -15.17 3.59 1.37
N THR A 180 -14.45 4.46 0.65
CA THR A 180 -15.04 5.60 -0.08
C THR A 180 -15.71 5.09 -1.35
N PRO A 181 -17.02 5.28 -1.55
CA PRO A 181 -17.69 4.88 -2.78
C PRO A 181 -17.17 5.70 -3.97
N VAL A 182 -16.81 5.02 -5.05
CA VAL A 182 -16.35 5.62 -6.31
C VAL A 182 -16.94 4.86 -7.50
N SER A 183 -17.14 5.57 -8.60
CA SER A 183 -17.41 4.96 -9.92
C SER A 183 -16.19 5.07 -10.82
N LEU A 184 -16.08 4.25 -11.86
CA LEU A 184 -14.97 4.37 -12.83
C LEU A 184 -14.96 5.74 -13.53
N ALA A 185 -16.14 6.31 -13.77
CA ALA A 185 -16.29 7.68 -14.28
C ALA A 185 -15.70 8.72 -13.30
N SER A 186 -15.92 8.57 -11.99
CA SER A 186 -15.36 9.49 -10.98
C SER A 186 -13.85 9.44 -10.84
N LEU A 187 -13.21 8.37 -11.35
CA LEU A 187 -11.76 8.24 -11.43
C LEU A 187 -11.18 8.92 -12.68
N GLN A 188 -12.01 9.42 -13.60
CA GLN A 188 -11.55 10.33 -14.64
C GLN A 188 -11.40 11.73 -14.05
N ALA A 189 -10.31 12.40 -14.39
CA ALA A 189 -10.05 13.76 -13.98
C ALA A 189 -11.02 14.73 -14.68
N ASP A 190 -11.32 15.84 -14.00
CA ASP A 190 -12.00 16.96 -14.66
C ASP A 190 -11.12 17.47 -15.79
N VAL A 191 -11.68 17.57 -16.99
CA VAL A 191 -10.97 18.05 -18.18
C VAL A 191 -10.49 19.51 -18.05
N LEU A 192 -11.00 20.24 -17.05
CA LEU A 192 -10.62 21.59 -16.70
C LEU A 192 -9.62 21.67 -15.54
N CYS A 193 -9.21 20.54 -14.97
CA CYS A 193 -8.29 20.52 -13.84
C CYS A 193 -6.88 20.97 -14.24
N GLU A 194 -6.07 21.30 -13.24
CA GLU A 194 -4.69 21.68 -13.49
C GLU A 194 -3.88 20.47 -13.99
N GLY A 195 -3.17 20.64 -15.10
CA GLY A 195 -2.34 19.59 -15.66
C GLY A 195 -3.11 18.47 -16.36
N TYR A 196 -4.41 18.65 -16.65
CA TYR A 196 -5.18 17.68 -17.42
C TYR A 196 -4.49 17.34 -18.74
N ASP A 197 -4.35 16.05 -19.00
CA ASP A 197 -3.73 15.50 -20.19
C ASP A 197 -4.60 14.37 -20.71
N ALA A 198 -5.14 14.50 -21.93
CA ALA A 198 -5.99 13.49 -22.53
C ALA A 198 -5.30 12.12 -22.72
N ALA A 199 -3.96 12.07 -22.71
CA ALA A 199 -3.21 10.81 -22.69
C ALA A 199 -3.21 10.13 -21.31
N TYR A 200 -3.54 10.87 -20.25
CA TYR A 200 -3.61 10.44 -18.87
C TYR A 200 -4.93 10.93 -18.23
N PRO A 201 -6.09 10.43 -18.71
CA PRO A 201 -7.39 11.01 -18.41
C PRO A 201 -7.83 10.89 -16.94
N MET A 202 -7.10 10.13 -16.12
CA MET A 202 -7.37 9.94 -14.69
C MET A 202 -6.52 10.84 -13.79
N PHE A 203 -5.56 11.57 -14.35
CA PHE A 203 -4.59 12.37 -13.62
C PHE A 203 -5.08 13.81 -13.43
N ASP A 204 -5.02 14.27 -12.18
CA ASP A 204 -5.28 15.65 -11.79
C ASP A 204 -4.21 16.10 -10.80
N ALA A 205 -3.38 17.06 -11.19
CA ALA A 205 -2.26 17.51 -10.37
C ALA A 205 -2.71 18.23 -9.08
N SER A 206 -3.92 18.82 -9.06
CA SER A 206 -4.45 19.44 -7.83
C SER A 206 -5.02 18.41 -6.85
N ARG A 207 -5.21 17.15 -7.31
CA ARG A 207 -5.83 16.07 -6.55
C ARG A 207 -7.28 16.35 -6.14
N ASP A 208 -7.97 17.28 -6.83
CA ASP A 208 -9.36 17.63 -6.54
C ASP A 208 -10.36 16.67 -7.24
N SER A 209 -9.92 16.03 -8.32
CA SER A 209 -10.66 15.08 -9.14
C SER A 209 -9.79 13.89 -9.59
N GLY A 210 -10.38 12.96 -10.36
CA GLY A 210 -9.67 11.84 -10.94
C GLY A 210 -9.19 10.79 -9.93
N ALA A 211 -8.38 9.86 -10.41
CA ALA A 211 -7.80 8.80 -9.61
C ALA A 211 -6.76 9.33 -8.62
N GLU A 212 -6.07 10.43 -8.98
CA GLU A 212 -5.06 11.05 -8.13
C GLU A 212 -5.61 11.44 -6.75
N LYS A 213 -6.85 11.97 -6.71
CA LYS A 213 -7.57 12.30 -5.47
C LYS A 213 -7.62 11.15 -4.46
N TYR A 214 -7.77 9.92 -4.94
CA TYR A 214 -7.94 8.74 -4.08
C TYR A 214 -6.67 7.90 -3.96
N GLN A 215 -5.51 8.41 -4.36
CA GLN A 215 -4.25 7.68 -4.26
C GLN A 215 -3.93 7.28 -2.80
N GLY A 216 -3.74 5.98 -2.58
CA GLY A 216 -3.50 5.37 -1.27
C GLY A 216 -4.75 5.25 -0.40
N VAL A 217 -5.95 5.49 -0.93
CA VAL A 217 -7.22 5.49 -0.19
C VAL A 217 -7.96 4.17 -0.39
N LEU A 218 -8.65 3.72 0.67
CA LEU A 218 -9.59 2.62 0.60
C LEU A 218 -10.88 3.05 -0.11
N VAL A 219 -11.16 2.44 -1.26
CA VAL A 219 -12.33 2.75 -2.08
C VAL A 219 -13.20 1.52 -2.31
N ARG A 220 -14.50 1.75 -2.53
CA ARG A 220 -15.47 0.77 -3.01
C ARG A 220 -15.90 1.18 -4.41
N LEU A 221 -15.48 0.41 -5.39
CA LEU A 221 -15.91 0.57 -6.77
C LEU A 221 -17.24 -0.16 -6.96
N GLU A 222 -18.29 0.56 -7.32
CA GLU A 222 -19.65 0.01 -7.33
C GLU A 222 -20.11 -0.47 -8.72
N GLY A 223 -20.83 -1.59 -8.76
CA GLY A 223 -21.59 -2.04 -9.93
C GLY A 223 -20.75 -2.35 -11.17
N VAL A 224 -19.56 -2.92 -11.01
CA VAL A 224 -18.68 -3.27 -12.14
C VAL A 224 -18.81 -4.72 -12.56
N SER A 225 -18.33 -5.03 -13.75
CA SER A 225 -18.28 -6.38 -14.31
C SER A 225 -16.86 -6.75 -14.72
N LEU A 226 -16.57 -8.04 -14.87
CA LEU A 226 -15.26 -8.53 -15.30
C LEU A 226 -15.11 -8.35 -16.82
N ALA A 227 -14.13 -7.54 -17.24
CA ALA A 227 -13.78 -7.37 -18.65
C ALA A 227 -12.73 -8.39 -19.14
N GLY A 228 -11.93 -8.94 -18.22
CA GLY A 228 -10.91 -9.96 -18.55
C GLY A 228 -9.76 -10.00 -17.53
N GLY A 229 -8.65 -10.63 -17.95
CA GLY A 229 -7.42 -10.75 -17.15
C GLY A 229 -7.21 -12.14 -16.55
N VAL A 230 -6.31 -12.22 -15.57
CA VAL A 230 -5.89 -13.47 -14.93
C VAL A 230 -6.27 -13.42 -13.45
N TRP A 231 -7.21 -14.28 -13.07
CA TRP A 231 -7.55 -14.52 -11.67
C TRP A 231 -6.50 -15.42 -11.00
N GLY A 232 -6.17 -15.12 -9.75
CA GLY A 232 -5.25 -15.90 -8.94
C GLY A 232 -4.36 -14.99 -8.09
N LYS A 233 -3.51 -15.62 -7.26
CA LYS A 233 -2.50 -14.91 -6.48
C LYS A 233 -1.59 -14.08 -7.38
N ASP A 234 -1.37 -12.83 -7.00
CA ASP A 234 -0.61 -11.85 -7.79
C ASP A 234 -1.17 -11.62 -9.21
N GLY A 235 -2.42 -12.05 -9.43
CA GLY A 235 -3.13 -11.90 -10.69
C GLY A 235 -3.53 -10.46 -10.95
N VAL A 236 -3.86 -10.17 -12.22
CA VAL A 236 -4.41 -8.88 -12.61
C VAL A 236 -5.65 -9.14 -13.43
N ILE A 237 -6.79 -8.67 -12.93
CA ILE A 237 -8.04 -8.63 -13.65
C ILE A 237 -8.34 -7.21 -14.12
N THR A 238 -9.24 -7.07 -15.10
CA THR A 238 -9.75 -5.77 -15.55
C THR A 238 -11.23 -5.74 -15.29
N VAL A 239 -11.71 -4.69 -14.62
CA VAL A 239 -13.13 -4.44 -14.40
C VAL A 239 -13.63 -3.32 -15.29
N THR A 240 -14.93 -3.32 -15.61
CA THR A 240 -15.59 -2.32 -16.45
C THR A 240 -17.02 -2.02 -16.02
N ASP A 241 -17.46 -0.79 -16.27
CA ASP A 241 -18.86 -0.36 -16.19
C ASP A 241 -19.52 -0.29 -17.59
N GLY A 242 -18.83 -0.78 -18.62
CA GLY A 242 -19.24 -0.74 -20.03
C GLY A 242 -18.67 0.46 -20.81
N GLU A 243 -18.14 1.48 -20.14
CA GLU A 243 -17.52 2.66 -20.76
C GLU A 243 -16.04 2.78 -20.39
N TYR A 244 -15.73 2.66 -19.10
CA TYR A 244 -14.41 2.77 -18.53
C TYR A 244 -13.90 1.41 -18.06
N THR A 245 -12.58 1.32 -17.88
CA THR A 245 -11.93 0.13 -17.33
C THR A 245 -10.89 0.50 -16.30
N LEU A 246 -10.70 -0.34 -15.29
CA LEU A 246 -9.62 -0.22 -14.31
C LEU A 246 -8.94 -1.57 -14.09
N PRO A 247 -7.60 -1.65 -14.09
CA PRO A 247 -6.88 -2.82 -13.62
C PRO A 247 -7.08 -3.03 -12.12
N VAL A 248 -7.35 -4.26 -11.72
CA VAL A 248 -7.42 -4.68 -10.32
C VAL A 248 -6.33 -5.72 -10.10
N ARG A 249 -5.37 -5.39 -9.24
CA ARG A 249 -4.29 -6.28 -8.84
C ARG A 249 -4.70 -7.06 -7.59
N LEU A 250 -4.57 -8.38 -7.68
CA LEU A 250 -4.90 -9.30 -6.61
C LEU A 250 -3.67 -9.58 -5.76
N GLY A 251 -3.85 -9.61 -4.45
CA GLY A 251 -2.84 -9.98 -3.46
C GLY A 251 -2.40 -11.44 -3.57
N VAL A 252 -1.64 -11.88 -2.58
CA VAL A 252 -1.10 -13.25 -2.50
C VAL A 252 -1.88 -14.15 -1.54
N SER A 253 -2.98 -13.66 -0.98
CA SER A 253 -3.89 -14.43 -0.12
C SER A 253 -4.38 -15.72 -0.80
N ASP A 254 -4.56 -16.78 0.01
CA ASP A 254 -5.14 -18.05 -0.42
C ASP A 254 -6.59 -17.92 -0.88
N ASP A 255 -7.28 -16.83 -0.53
CA ASP A 255 -8.65 -16.53 -0.98
C ASP A 255 -8.77 -16.53 -2.51
N PHE A 256 -7.70 -16.11 -3.21
CA PHE A 256 -7.65 -16.09 -4.67
C PHE A 256 -7.38 -17.47 -5.30
N LEU A 257 -7.22 -18.53 -4.51
CA LEU A 257 -7.16 -19.91 -5.02
C LEU A 257 -8.53 -20.46 -5.40
N LEU A 258 -9.60 -19.92 -4.80
CA LEU A 258 -10.95 -20.31 -5.15
C LEU A 258 -11.31 -19.71 -6.52
N PRO A 259 -11.95 -20.50 -7.42
CA PRO A 259 -12.43 -19.95 -8.66
C PRO A 259 -13.41 -18.83 -8.36
N CYS A 260 -13.08 -17.67 -8.89
CA CYS A 260 -13.90 -16.48 -9.03
C CYS A 260 -15.38 -16.86 -9.28
N LEU A 261 -16.24 -16.74 -8.25
CA LEU A 261 -17.70 -16.87 -8.40
C LEU A 261 -18.33 -15.56 -8.90
N LEU A 262 -17.56 -14.73 -9.62
CA LEU A 262 -18.07 -13.49 -10.17
C LEU A 262 -19.04 -13.83 -11.28
N ASP A 263 -20.31 -13.66 -10.96
CA ASP A 263 -21.37 -13.70 -11.94
C ASP A 263 -21.20 -12.50 -12.87
N SER A 264 -20.63 -12.73 -14.04
CA SER A 264 -20.40 -11.71 -15.05
C SER A 264 -21.71 -11.04 -15.52
N GLU A 265 -22.87 -11.62 -15.22
CA GLU A 265 -24.17 -11.10 -15.64
C GLU A 265 -24.81 -10.13 -14.63
N ASN A 266 -24.45 -10.18 -13.34
CA ASN A 266 -25.13 -9.42 -12.28
C ASN A 266 -24.32 -8.27 -11.66
N GLY A 267 -23.08 -8.06 -12.12
CA GLY A 267 -22.20 -7.04 -11.57
C GLY A 267 -21.76 -7.36 -10.12
N PHE A 268 -20.74 -6.64 -9.66
CA PHE A 268 -20.19 -6.75 -8.32
C PHE A 268 -19.49 -5.46 -7.93
N ASP A 269 -19.32 -5.25 -6.63
CA ASP A 269 -18.50 -4.17 -6.11
C ASP A 269 -17.08 -4.66 -5.82
N VAL A 270 -16.10 -3.77 -5.86
CA VAL A 270 -14.72 -4.09 -5.50
C VAL A 270 -14.23 -3.12 -4.44
N ILE A 271 -13.88 -3.65 -3.28
CA ILE A 271 -13.25 -2.89 -2.20
C ILE A 271 -11.74 -3.12 -2.26
N GLY A 272 -10.98 -2.03 -2.38
CA GLY A 272 -9.53 -2.10 -2.49
C GLY A 272 -8.85 -0.75 -2.29
N ILE A 273 -7.53 -0.77 -2.36
CA ILE A 273 -6.70 0.43 -2.19
C ILE A 273 -6.40 0.99 -3.57
N LEU A 274 -6.86 2.20 -3.87
CA LEU A 274 -6.51 2.83 -5.13
C LEU A 274 -5.04 3.23 -5.11
N ASN A 275 -4.29 2.81 -6.11
CA ASN A 275 -2.85 2.94 -6.16
C ASN A 275 -2.40 3.32 -7.56
N GLN A 276 -1.18 3.84 -7.66
CA GLN A 276 -0.50 4.15 -8.91
C GLN A 276 0.85 3.43 -8.95
N GLU A 277 1.22 2.85 -10.09
CA GLU A 277 2.52 2.23 -10.29
C GLU A 277 3.12 2.58 -11.66
N ASN A 278 4.45 2.69 -11.69
CA ASN A 278 5.26 2.71 -12.91
C ASN A 278 4.96 3.83 -13.93
N SER A 279 4.29 4.90 -13.53
CA SER A 279 4.08 6.10 -14.35
C SER A 279 3.80 7.31 -13.46
N ASN A 280 4.32 8.49 -13.82
CA ASN A 280 4.07 9.70 -13.04
C ASN A 280 2.63 10.21 -13.13
N LYS A 281 1.92 9.89 -14.23
CA LYS A 281 0.57 10.40 -14.51
C LYS A 281 -0.44 9.29 -14.82
N GLY A 282 -0.01 8.03 -14.86
CA GLY A 282 -0.85 6.90 -15.25
C GLY A 282 -0.60 5.69 -14.38
N GLY A 283 -0.99 4.50 -14.83
CA GLY A 283 -0.73 3.28 -14.06
C GLY A 283 -1.59 3.15 -12.80
N TYR A 284 -2.73 3.85 -12.77
CA TYR A 284 -3.72 3.66 -11.71
C TYR A 284 -4.32 2.26 -11.78
N GLN A 285 -4.44 1.66 -10.60
CA GLN A 285 -4.98 0.33 -10.40
C GLN A 285 -5.57 0.23 -9.00
N LEU A 286 -6.44 -0.74 -8.80
CA LEU A 286 -6.98 -1.07 -7.49
C LEU A 286 -6.27 -2.31 -6.93
N TRP A 287 -5.69 -2.22 -5.73
CA TRP A 287 -5.16 -3.40 -5.03
C TRP A 287 -6.25 -4.05 -4.18
N VAL A 288 -6.39 -5.37 -4.27
CA VAL A 288 -7.36 -6.17 -3.49
C VAL A 288 -6.63 -7.32 -2.81
N MET A 289 -6.74 -7.42 -1.49
CA MET A 289 -5.85 -8.26 -0.66
C MET A 289 -6.50 -9.58 -0.24
N GLY A 290 -7.81 -9.74 -0.41
CA GLY A 290 -8.52 -10.98 -0.13
C GLY A 290 -9.91 -11.00 -0.77
N TYR A 291 -10.58 -12.14 -0.67
CA TYR A 291 -11.98 -12.31 -1.04
C TYR A 291 -12.51 -13.47 -0.20
N ASP A 292 -13.10 -13.16 0.94
CA ASP A 292 -13.61 -14.19 1.85
C ASP A 292 -15.04 -14.66 1.49
N GLY A 293 -15.61 -14.15 0.38
CA GLY A 293 -17.00 -14.40 -0.03
C GLY A 293 -18.04 -13.71 0.85
N SER A 294 -17.62 -12.85 1.79
CA SER A 294 -18.44 -12.04 2.67
C SER A 294 -18.18 -10.55 2.43
N ALA A 295 -19.15 -9.69 2.76
CA ALA A 295 -19.06 -8.26 2.52
C ALA A 295 -18.15 -7.51 3.53
N SER A 296 -17.35 -8.22 4.34
CA SER A 296 -16.66 -7.66 5.52
C SER A 296 -15.14 -7.61 5.47
N THR A 297 -14.50 -8.08 4.40
CA THR A 297 -13.05 -7.90 4.19
C THR A 297 -12.81 -7.15 2.88
N LEU A 298 -11.66 -6.45 2.75
CA LEU A 298 -11.16 -5.95 1.47
C LEU A 298 -11.38 -7.03 0.41
N GLY A 299 -12.16 -6.77 -0.64
CA GLY A 299 -12.61 -7.85 -1.51
C GLY A 299 -13.72 -7.47 -2.47
N ILE A 300 -14.07 -8.44 -3.31
CA ILE A 300 -15.16 -8.31 -4.28
C ILE A 300 -16.48 -8.67 -3.60
N VAL A 301 -17.52 -7.88 -3.77
CA VAL A 301 -18.82 -8.09 -3.14
C VAL A 301 -19.86 -8.34 -4.23
N PRO A 302 -20.41 -9.57 -4.35
CA PRO A 302 -21.51 -9.81 -5.28
C PRO A 302 -22.72 -8.96 -4.91
N GLU A 303 -23.42 -8.43 -5.91
CA GLU A 303 -24.70 -7.76 -5.69
C GLU A 303 -25.71 -8.72 -5.01
N PRO A 304 -26.64 -8.21 -4.17
CA PRO A 304 -27.62 -9.01 -3.47
C PRO A 304 -28.74 -9.48 -4.43
N THR A 305 -28.39 -10.32 -5.39
CA THR A 305 -29.32 -11.14 -6.14
C THR A 305 -28.76 -12.56 -6.11
N THR A 306 -29.42 -13.43 -5.34
CA THR A 306 -29.20 -14.90 -5.28
C THR A 306 -28.28 -15.46 -4.18
N ILE A 307 -27.88 -14.73 -3.14
CA ILE A 307 -27.21 -15.36 -1.97
C ILE A 307 -28.18 -16.23 -1.12
N ALA A 308 -29.49 -16.04 -1.26
CA ALA A 308 -30.48 -16.80 -0.50
C ALA A 308 -30.58 -18.30 -0.86
N ALA A 309 -30.01 -18.76 -1.98
CA ALA A 309 -30.17 -20.15 -2.45
C ALA A 309 -28.95 -21.06 -2.21
N PHE A 310 -27.74 -20.52 -2.07
CA PHE A 310 -26.53 -21.34 -1.97
C PHE A 310 -26.24 -21.86 -0.55
N PHE A 311 -26.58 -21.12 0.50
CA PHE A 311 -26.40 -21.58 1.88
C PHE A 311 -27.39 -22.68 2.30
N ALA A 312 -28.53 -22.82 1.60
CA ALA A 312 -29.47 -23.91 1.84
C ALA A 312 -28.98 -25.26 1.26
N SER A 313 -28.11 -25.23 0.25
CA SER A 313 -27.70 -26.43 -0.49
C SER A 313 -26.44 -27.08 0.08
N ALA A 314 -25.50 -26.30 0.62
CA ALA A 314 -24.29 -26.81 1.26
C ALA A 314 -24.57 -27.51 2.61
N LEU A 315 -25.61 -27.07 3.34
CA LEU A 315 -25.98 -27.67 4.62
C LEU A 315 -26.71 -29.03 4.47
N VAL A 316 -27.30 -29.30 3.31
CA VAL A 316 -27.99 -30.57 3.01
C VAL A 316 -27.01 -31.68 2.59
N LEU A 317 -25.87 -31.33 1.98
CA LEU A 317 -24.87 -32.30 1.54
C LEU A 317 -23.91 -32.79 2.65
N VAL A 318 -23.78 -32.08 3.76
CA VAL A 318 -22.93 -32.51 4.90
C VAL A 318 -23.66 -33.43 5.89
N ARG A 319 -25.01 -33.49 5.86
CA ARG A 319 -25.80 -34.34 6.76
C ARG A 319 -26.16 -35.73 6.23
N SER A 320 -25.81 -36.08 4.99
CA SER A 320 -26.22 -37.37 4.38
C SER A 320 -25.17 -38.49 4.39
N ARG A 321 -23.97 -38.28 4.96
CA ARG A 321 -22.91 -39.31 5.02
C ARG A 321 -22.67 -39.97 6.39
N CYS A 322 -23.57 -39.76 7.35
CA CYS A 322 -23.59 -40.52 8.60
C CYS A 322 -24.92 -41.27 8.77
N LYS A 323 -25.13 -42.34 7.98
CA LYS A 323 -25.99 -43.49 8.34
C LYS A 323 -25.88 -44.64 7.32
N ARG A 324 -25.46 -45.81 7.84
CA ARG A 324 -25.44 -47.17 7.23
C ARG A 324 -24.26 -47.40 6.26
N ARG A 325 -23.36 -48.38 6.44
CA ARG A 325 -23.35 -49.63 7.21
C ARG A 325 -22.09 -49.76 8.04
#